data_AF-A0A836B9U5-F1
#
_entry.id   AF-A0A836B9U5-F1
#
_cell.length_a   1.000
_cell.length_b   1.000
_cell.length_c   1.000
_cell.angle_alpha   90.00
_cell.angle_beta   90.00
_cell.angle_gamma   90.00
#
_symmetry.space_group_name_H-M   'P 1'
#
loop_
_entity.id
_entity.type
_entity.pdbx_description
1 polymer ?
#
loop_
_entity_poly.entity_id
_entity_poly.type
_entity_poly.pdbx_seq_one_letter_code
_entity_poly.pdbx_strand_id
1 'polypeptide(L)'
;MPHKSGVYWLGLRQGCKVTPLYHGMASFLDERVGQHRKAVEGRGTDVPVLHVGMQAASKVGTVVVRWEETGRYQTAESRELRSRNYPFNSAKNEGYRIKAGLLALGISSGEVDTAIKKL
;
A
#
# COMPACT_ATOMS: atom_id res chain seq x y z
N MET A 1 20.80 4.47 -11.17
CA MET A 1 20.33 3.28 -11.91
C MET A 1 19.19 3.72 -12.82
N PRO A 2 18.99 3.14 -14.02
CA PRO A 2 17.86 3.54 -14.86
C PRO A 2 16.56 3.17 -14.15
N HIS A 3 15.71 4.16 -13.92
CA HIS A 3 14.40 3.94 -13.32
C HIS A 3 13.56 3.06 -14.24
N LYS A 4 12.88 2.08 -13.64
CA LYS A 4 11.99 1.18 -14.36
C LYS A 4 10.56 1.45 -13.93
N SER A 5 9.67 1.49 -14.90
CA SER A 5 8.23 1.53 -14.63
C SER A 5 7.74 0.16 -14.16
N GLY A 6 6.57 0.13 -13.52
CA GLY A 6 5.94 -1.12 -13.16
C GLY A 6 4.74 -0.96 -12.25
N VAL A 7 4.36 -2.08 -11.63
CA VAL A 7 3.21 -2.18 -10.73
C VAL A 7 3.64 -2.61 -9.35
N TYR A 8 2.89 -2.20 -8.33
CA TYR A 8 3.15 -2.58 -6.96
C TYR A 8 1.85 -2.82 -6.19
N TRP A 9 1.99 -3.60 -5.13
CA TRP A 9 0.92 -3.97 -4.21
C TRP A 9 1.40 -3.83 -2.78
N LEU A 10 0.48 -3.38 -1.93
CA LEU A 10 0.62 -3.27 -0.48
C LEU A 10 -0.42 -4.17 0.19
N GLY A 11 0.00 -4.91 1.20
CA GLY A 11 -0.89 -5.70 2.04
C GLY A 11 -0.52 -5.62 3.51
N LEU A 12 -1.47 -5.98 4.38
CA LEU A 12 -1.23 -6.15 5.81
C LEU A 12 -1.17 -7.63 6.13
N ARG A 13 -0.10 -8.08 6.78
CA ARG A 13 0.01 -9.42 7.33
C ARG A 13 -0.49 -9.44 8.77
N GLN A 14 -1.44 -10.34 9.03
CA GLN A 14 -1.95 -10.69 10.34
C GLN A 14 -1.83 -12.22 10.50
N GLY A 15 -0.87 -12.67 11.32
CA GLY A 15 -0.50 -14.09 11.39
C GLY A 15 0.00 -14.63 10.04
N CYS A 16 -0.60 -15.73 9.57
CA CYS A 16 -0.27 -16.34 8.27
C CYS A 16 -1.02 -15.74 7.07
N LYS A 17 -1.97 -14.81 7.30
CA LYS A 17 -2.79 -14.20 6.24
C LYS A 17 -2.22 -12.85 5.84
N VAL A 18 -2.07 -12.61 4.54
CA VAL A 18 -1.77 -11.29 3.99
C VAL A 18 -3.00 -10.79 3.25
N THR A 19 -3.60 -9.70 3.74
CA THR A 19 -4.74 -9.08 3.07
C THR A 19 -4.27 -7.90 2.23
N PRO A 20 -4.56 -7.88 0.92
CA PRO A 20 -4.26 -6.72 0.07
C PRO A 20 -5.00 -5.47 0.55
N LEU A 21 -4.27 -4.36 0.64
CA LEU A 21 -4.79 -3.04 1.02
C LEU A 21 -4.85 -2.06 -0.15
N TYR A 22 -3.81 -2.08 -0.99
CA TYR A 22 -3.65 -1.10 -2.06
C TYR A 22 -2.83 -1.70 -3.20
N HIS A 23 -3.08 -1.23 -4.41
CA HIS A 23 -2.24 -1.48 -5.58
C HIS A 23 -2.06 -0.16 -6.33
N GLY A 24 -0.98 -0.06 -7.11
CA GLY A 24 -0.72 1.11 -7.92
C GLY A 24 0.34 0.86 -8.98
N MET A 25 0.53 1.87 -9.81
CA MET A 25 1.53 1.88 -10.88
C MET A 25 2.50 3.05 -10.66
N ALA A 26 3.74 2.87 -11.10
CA ALA A 26 4.75 3.92 -11.03
C ALA A 26 5.61 3.93 -12.29
N SER A 27 5.87 5.12 -12.83
CA SER A 27 6.85 5.31 -13.91
C SER A 27 8.28 5.10 -13.41
N PHE A 28 8.52 5.39 -12.13
CA PHE A 28 9.78 5.19 -11.41
C PHE A 28 9.51 4.31 -10.17
N LEU A 29 9.51 3.00 -10.37
CA LEU A 29 9.07 2.02 -9.37
C LEU A 29 10.01 1.94 -8.17
N ASP A 30 11.31 2.04 -8.41
CA ASP A 30 12.35 2.05 -7.39
C ASP A 30 12.20 3.24 -6.44
N GLU A 31 11.95 4.43 -6.97
CA GLU A 31 11.68 5.62 -6.16
C GLU A 31 10.39 5.47 -5.36
N ARG A 32 9.33 4.94 -5.98
CA ARG A 32 8.05 4.72 -5.31
C ARG A 32 8.17 3.72 -4.16
N VAL A 33 8.86 2.60 -4.37
CA VAL A 33 9.14 1.61 -3.32
C VAL A 33 10.03 2.22 -2.23
N GLY A 34 11.03 3.03 -2.60
CA GLY A 34 11.86 3.76 -1.65
C GLY A 34 11.07 4.74 -0.79
N GLN A 35 10.13 5.49 -1.39
CA GLN A 35 9.19 6.36 -0.67
C GLN A 35 8.29 5.57 0.28
N HIS A 36 7.82 4.40 -0.15
CA HIS A 36 7.01 3.53 0.69
C HIS A 36 7.79 3.02 1.91
N ARG A 37 9.02 2.56 1.71
CA ARG A 37 9.91 2.14 2.81
C ARG A 37 10.14 3.28 3.80
N LYS A 38 10.50 4.46 3.29
CA LYS A 38 10.69 5.67 4.08
C LYS A 38 9.45 5.99 4.94
N ALA A 39 8.26 5.94 4.34
CA ALA A 39 6.99 6.15 5.05
C ALA A 39 6.73 5.11 6.15
N VAL A 40 6.97 3.82 5.90
CA VAL A 40 6.83 2.75 6.93
C VAL A 40 7.77 2.98 8.11
N GLU A 41 8.98 3.48 7.83
CA GLU A 41 10.02 3.79 8.81
C GLU A 41 9.80 5.16 9.50
N GLY A 42 8.77 5.92 9.13
CA GLY A 42 8.51 7.27 9.67
C GLY A 42 9.56 8.31 9.25
N ARG A 43 10.24 8.09 8.12
CA ARG A 43 11.26 8.98 7.56
C ARG A 43 10.69 9.71 6.33
N GLY A 44 10.61 11.04 6.35
CA GLY A 44 10.17 11.86 5.22
C GLY A 44 9.05 12.84 5.60
N THR A 45 9.28 14.13 5.36
CA THR A 45 8.51 15.24 5.94
C THR A 45 7.32 15.73 5.12
N ASP A 46 7.18 15.31 3.86
CA ASP A 46 6.06 15.68 2.98
C ASP A 46 5.32 14.43 2.52
N VAL A 47 4.37 14.00 3.34
CA VAL A 47 3.79 12.65 3.30
C VAL A 47 2.41 12.72 2.61
N PRO A 48 2.26 12.30 1.33
CA PRO A 48 0.95 12.09 0.72
C PRO A 48 0.05 11.25 1.63
N VAL A 49 -1.28 11.46 1.59
CA VAL A 49 -2.28 10.74 2.41
C VAL A 49 -2.09 9.21 2.39
N LEU A 50 -1.58 8.65 1.28
CA LEU A 50 -1.23 7.24 1.15
C LEU A 50 -0.14 6.80 2.15
N HIS A 51 0.88 7.61 2.38
CA HIS A 51 2.01 7.26 3.23
C HIS A 51 1.66 7.34 4.73
N VAL A 52 0.79 8.27 5.16
CA VAL A 52 0.20 8.30 6.51
C VAL A 52 -0.53 6.99 6.78
N GLY A 53 -1.30 6.53 5.79
CA GLY A 53 -1.99 5.26 5.84
C GLY A 53 -1.06 4.06 6.04
N MET A 54 0.05 4.00 5.31
CA MET A 54 1.01 2.89 5.45
C MET A 54 1.75 2.91 6.79
N GLN A 55 2.07 4.10 7.30
CA GLN A 55 2.70 4.23 8.60
C GLN A 55 1.72 3.83 9.71
N ALA A 56 0.44 4.17 9.59
CA ALA A 56 -0.59 3.65 10.49
C ALA A 56 -0.72 2.12 10.39
N ALA A 57 -0.71 1.56 9.17
CA ALA A 57 -0.75 0.12 8.93
C ALA A 57 0.45 -0.60 9.57
N SER A 58 1.65 -0.01 9.56
CA SER A 58 2.84 -0.60 10.19
C SER A 58 2.80 -0.60 11.72
N LYS A 59 1.94 0.23 12.34
CA LYS A 59 1.72 0.22 13.79
C LYS A 59 0.74 -0.86 14.26
N VAL A 60 -0.11 -1.36 13.36
CA VAL A 60 -1.18 -2.34 13.69
C VAL A 60 -0.91 -3.72 13.08
N GLY A 61 0.15 -3.88 12.27
CA GLY A 61 0.56 -5.15 11.71
C GLY A 61 1.81 -5.04 10.84
N THR A 62 2.17 -6.12 10.14
CA THR A 62 3.33 -6.12 9.23
C THR A 62 2.89 -5.72 7.82
N VAL A 63 3.40 -4.60 7.31
CA VAL A 63 3.17 -4.17 5.93
C VAL A 63 4.01 -5.02 4.98
N VAL A 64 3.38 -5.60 3.97
CA VAL A 64 4.02 -6.37 2.90
C VAL A 64 3.93 -5.57 1.61
N VAL A 65 5.07 -5.43 0.94
CA VAL A 65 5.17 -4.77 -0.37
C VAL A 65 5.70 -5.79 -1.38
N ARG A 66 5.04 -5.91 -2.53
CA ARG A 66 5.57 -6.61 -3.72
C ARG A 66 5.45 -5.66 -4.90
N TRP A 67 6.39 -5.78 -5.81
CA TRP A 67 6.38 -5.02 -7.04
C TRP A 67 6.86 -5.90 -8.20
N GLU A 68 6.51 -5.46 -9.40
CA GLU A 68 6.95 -6.04 -10.65
C GLU A 68 7.36 -4.92 -11.60
N GLU A 69 8.61 -4.94 -12.04
CA GLU A 69 9.14 -4.04 -13.06
C GLU A 69 8.61 -4.46 -14.44
N THR A 70 7.98 -3.54 -15.16
CA THR A 70 7.45 -3.81 -16.50
C THR A 70 7.19 -2.53 -17.30
N GLY A 71 7.46 -2.58 -18.60
CA GLY A 71 7.05 -1.55 -19.55
C GLY A 71 5.56 -1.64 -19.94
N ARG A 72 4.84 -2.69 -19.53
CA ARG A 72 3.42 -2.94 -19.85
C ARG A 72 2.56 -2.91 -18.59
N TYR A 73 2.59 -1.80 -17.87
CA TYR A 73 1.98 -1.67 -16.54
C TYR A 73 0.47 -1.95 -16.52
N GLN A 74 -0.31 -1.58 -17.55
CA GLN A 74 -1.75 -1.89 -17.58
C GLN A 74 -2.05 -3.40 -17.65
N THR A 75 -1.20 -4.16 -18.36
CA THR A 75 -1.35 -5.63 -18.45
C THR A 75 -0.98 -6.30 -17.12
N ALA A 76 0.09 -5.82 -16.47
CA ALA A 76 0.51 -6.33 -15.18
C ALA A 76 -0.47 -5.98 -14.06
N GLU A 77 -1.02 -4.76 -14.08
CA GLU A 77 -2.10 -4.33 -13.17
C GLU A 77 -3.33 -5.21 -13.35
N SER A 78 -3.79 -5.40 -14.59
CA SER A 78 -4.92 -6.27 -14.91
C SER A 78 -4.72 -7.70 -14.41
N ARG A 79 -3.49 -8.23 -14.47
CA ARG A 79 -3.15 -9.55 -13.94
C ARG A 79 -3.16 -9.57 -12.42
N GLU A 80 -2.55 -8.59 -11.77
CA GLU A 80 -2.55 -8.46 -10.30
C GLU A 80 -3.99 -8.37 -9.77
N LEU A 81 -4.82 -7.53 -10.38
CA LEU A 81 -6.24 -7.36 -10.04
C LEU A 81 -7.07 -8.62 -10.23
N ARG A 82 -6.75 -9.47 -11.21
CA ARG A 82 -7.40 -10.79 -11.39
C ARG A 82 -6.88 -11.84 -10.42
N SER A 83 -5.59 -11.77 -10.08
CA SER A 83 -4.90 -12.80 -9.27
C SER A 83 -5.15 -12.67 -7.76
N ARG A 84 -5.57 -11.49 -7.31
CA ARG A 84 -5.82 -11.21 -5.90
C ARG A 84 -7.22 -10.65 -5.76
N ASN A 85 -7.98 -11.23 -4.83
CA ASN A 85 -9.18 -10.58 -4.37
C ASN A 85 -8.74 -9.36 -3.55
N TYR A 86 -8.74 -8.18 -4.18
CA TYR A 86 -8.72 -6.91 -3.48
C TYR A 86 -10.16 -6.65 -3.08
N PRO A 87 -10.55 -6.89 -1.82
CA PRO A 87 -11.94 -6.69 -1.40
C PRO A 87 -12.47 -5.26 -1.64
N PHE A 88 -11.58 -4.31 -2.02
CA PHE A 88 -11.89 -2.90 -2.19
C PHE A 88 -11.21 -2.24 -3.41
N ASN A 89 -11.25 -2.91 -4.57
CA ASN A 89 -10.71 -2.38 -5.82
C ASN A 89 -11.59 -1.23 -6.36
N SER A 90 -11.08 0.01 -6.40
CA SER A 90 -11.68 1.10 -7.18
C SER A 90 -10.84 1.37 -8.42
N ALA A 91 -11.49 1.38 -9.58
CA ALA A 91 -10.87 1.63 -10.88
C ALA A 91 -10.29 3.06 -11.06
N LYS A 92 -10.47 3.95 -10.08
CA LYS A 92 -10.08 5.38 -10.18
C LYS A 92 -8.77 5.74 -9.48
N ASN A 93 -7.89 4.77 -9.15
CA ASN A 93 -6.83 4.98 -8.14
C ASN A 93 -7.37 5.43 -6.77
N GLU A 94 -8.69 5.38 -6.57
CA GLU A 94 -9.38 5.64 -5.31
C GLU A 94 -9.53 4.35 -4.49
N GLY A 95 -8.64 3.37 -4.69
CA GLY A 95 -8.60 2.15 -3.88
C GLY A 95 -8.76 2.54 -2.41
N TYR A 96 -9.62 1.83 -1.68
CA TYR A 96 -9.99 2.13 -0.29
C TYR A 96 -8.77 2.69 0.44
N ARG A 97 -8.83 3.98 0.82
CA ARG A 97 -7.70 4.64 1.49
C ARG A 97 -7.27 3.75 2.65
N ILE A 98 -5.97 3.60 2.91
CA ILE A 98 -5.45 2.59 3.84
C ILE A 98 -6.18 2.61 5.19
N LYS A 99 -6.57 3.77 5.73
CA LYS A 99 -7.47 3.88 6.91
C LYS A 99 -8.75 3.06 6.77
N ALA A 100 -9.48 3.21 5.68
CA ALA A 100 -10.69 2.45 5.39
C ALA A 100 -10.38 0.96 5.19
N GLY A 101 -9.22 0.61 4.61
CA GLY A 101 -8.75 -0.77 4.51
C GLY A 101 -8.46 -1.40 5.87
N LEU A 102 -7.87 -0.66 6.81
CA LEU A 102 -7.64 -1.11 8.18
C LEU A 102 -8.96 -1.33 8.93
N LEU A 103 -9.91 -0.40 8.81
CA LEU A 103 -11.26 -0.55 9.40
C LEU A 103 -11.98 -1.80 8.87
N ALA A 104 -11.90 -2.03 7.56
CA ALA A 104 -12.49 -3.20 6.93
C ALA A 104 -11.83 -4.52 7.32
N LEU A 105 -10.59 -4.48 7.82
CA LEU A 105 -9.89 -5.63 8.41
C LEU A 105 -10.28 -5.90 9.87
N GLY A 106 -11.26 -5.15 10.41
CA GLY A 106 -11.70 -5.28 11.80
C GLY A 106 -10.82 -4.55 12.80
N ILE A 107 -9.88 -3.71 12.34
CA ILE A 107 -9.09 -2.85 13.22
C ILE A 107 -10.00 -1.69 13.66
N SER A 108 -10.14 -1.47 14.95
CA SER A 108 -11.07 -0.47 15.45
C SER A 108 -10.66 0.95 15.05
N SER A 109 -11.63 1.86 14.93
CA SER A 109 -11.31 3.27 14.67
C SER A 109 -10.37 3.85 15.73
N GLY A 110 -10.54 3.46 17.00
CA GLY A 110 -9.68 3.89 18.10
C GLY A 110 -8.22 3.46 17.93
N GLU A 111 -7.98 2.23 17.46
CA GLU A 111 -6.62 1.74 17.16
C GLU A 111 -6.01 2.48 15.97
N VAL A 112 -6.77 2.69 14.90
CA VAL A 112 -6.29 3.43 13.72
C VAL A 112 -6.00 4.89 14.07
N ASP A 113 -6.87 5.55 14.82
CA ASP A 113 -6.70 6.94 15.23
C ASP A 113 -5.53 7.07 16.23
N THR A 114 -5.32 6.09 17.11
CA THR A 114 -4.15 6.02 18.00
C THR A 114 -2.86 5.82 17.20
N ALA A 115 -2.88 4.95 16.19
CA ALA A 115 -1.74 4.74 15.31
C ALA A 115 -1.37 6.03 14.56
N ILE A 116 -2.37 6.76 14.06
CA ILE A 116 -2.19 8.05 13.37
C ILE A 116 -1.68 9.14 14.31
N LYS A 117 -2.19 9.23 15.55
CA LYS A 117 -1.73 10.21 16.55
C LYS A 117 -0.27 10.01 17.00
N LYS A 118 0.29 8.82 16.78
CA LYS A 118 1.68 8.46 17.13
C LYS A 118 2.65 8.63 15.95
N LEU A 119 2.19 9.16 14.82
CA LEU A 119 3.02 9.48 13.65
C LEU A 119 3.62 10.87 13.80
#